data_AF-A0AAU5LYC9-F1
#
_entry.id   AF-A0AAU5LYC9-F1
#
_cell.length_a   1.000
_cell.length_b   1.000
_cell.length_c   1.000
_cell.angle_alpha   90.00
_cell.angle_beta   90.00
_cell.angle_gamma   90.00
#
_symmetry.space_group_name_H-M   'P 1'
#
loop_
_entity.id
_entity.type
_entity.pdbx_description
1 polymer ?
#
loop_
_entity_poly.entity_id
_entity_poly.type
_entity_poly.pdbx_seq_one_letter_code
_entity_poly.pdbx_strand_id
1 'polypeptide(L)'
;MCEYGVDRDELCLVHLTVAPEDEPGPDTFHGGARGTDGFGGTTYGPMRFQTRFTGTMLIGAEYNNANYRTRGAPLPWMYDQVRELVFAEGRLISTLDRSADMARLHEADTVRYLRRMSAR
;
A
#
# COMPACT_ATOMS: atom_id res chain seq x y z
N MET A 1 9.78 2.70 4.77
CA MET A 1 8.39 2.27 4.58
C MET A 1 7.46 3.32 5.14
N CYS A 2 6.42 3.70 4.41
CA CYS A 2 5.39 4.61 4.89
C CYS A 2 4.08 3.85 5.00
N GLU A 3 3.38 4.01 6.12
CA GLU A 3 2.01 3.53 6.28
C GLU A 3 1.07 4.73 6.29
N TYR A 4 0.03 4.65 5.48
CA TYR A 4 -0.98 5.69 5.38
C TYR A 4 -2.34 5.15 5.82
N GLY A 5 -3.12 6.00 6.48
CA GLY A 5 -4.54 5.80 6.74
C GLY A 5 -5.35 6.92 6.11
N VAL A 6 -6.66 6.68 5.94
CA VAL A 6 -7.61 7.74 5.63
C VAL A 6 -8.38 8.07 6.91
N ASP A 7 -8.28 9.31 7.38
CA ASP A 7 -9.10 9.81 8.48
C ASP A 7 -10.07 10.85 7.94
N ARG A 8 -11.38 10.62 8.15
CA ARG A 8 -12.48 11.35 7.49
C ARG A 8 -12.37 11.29 5.97
N ASP A 9 -11.78 12.30 5.36
CA ASP A 9 -11.56 12.46 3.92
C ASP A 9 -10.10 12.78 3.58
N GLU A 10 -9.17 12.70 4.54
CA GLU A 10 -7.78 13.10 4.31
C GLU A 10 -6.83 11.91 4.40
N LEU A 11 -5.82 11.89 3.52
CA LEU A 11 -4.74 10.92 3.60
C LEU A 11 -3.75 11.33 4.70
N CYS A 12 -3.53 10.46 5.67
CA CYS A 12 -2.63 10.69 6.79
C CYS A 12 -1.50 9.68 6.77
N LEU A 13 -0.25 10.14 6.89
CA LEU A 13 0.86 9.27 7.28
C LEU A 13 0.65 8.89 8.76
N VAL A 14 0.66 7.58 9.04
CA VAL A 14 0.39 7.03 10.39
C VAL A 14 1.60 6.34 11.01
N HIS A 15 2.44 5.71 10.19
CA HIS A 15 3.76 5.22 10.58
C HIS A 15 4.79 5.49 9.49
N LEU A 16 6.03 5.71 9.93
CA LEU A 16 7.19 5.84 9.06
C LEU A 16 8.30 4.96 9.60
N THR A 17 8.88 4.13 8.75
CA THR A 17 10.11 3.38 9.04
C THR A 17 11.19 3.88 8.09
N VAL A 18 12.26 4.43 8.65
CA VAL A 18 13.47 4.81 7.92
C VAL A 18 14.47 3.67 8.02
N ALA A 19 15.21 3.42 6.94
CA ALA A 19 16.25 2.40 6.93
C ALA A 19 17.30 2.69 8.02
N PRO A 20 18.07 1.69 8.45
CA PRO A 20 19.20 1.92 9.34
C PRO A 20 20.15 2.95 8.72
N GLU A 21 20.52 3.97 9.49
CA GLU A 21 21.50 4.99 9.11
C GLU A 21 22.55 5.12 10.24
N ASP A 22 23.74 5.62 9.91
CA ASP A 22 24.85 5.76 10.87
C ASP A 22 24.53 6.75 12.00
N GLU A 23 23.71 7.76 11.71
CA GLU A 23 23.21 8.71 12.69
C GLU A 23 21.74 8.40 13.03
N PRO A 24 21.39 8.33 14.32
CA PRO A 24 19.99 8.12 14.70
C PRO A 24 19.16 9.36 14.34
N GLY A 25 18.01 9.12 13.71
CA GLY A 25 17.03 10.17 13.44
C GLY A 25 16.49 10.83 14.72
N PRO A 26 15.74 11.95 14.60
CA PRO A 26 15.20 12.68 15.74
C PRO A 26 14.35 11.79 16.67
N ASP A 27 14.21 12.17 17.94
CA ASP A 27 13.41 11.41 18.93
C ASP A 27 11.90 11.43 18.61
N THR A 28 11.45 12.43 17.85
CA THR A 28 10.05 12.53 17.38
C THR A 28 10.01 13.01 15.94
N PHE A 29 8.96 12.60 15.23
CA PHE A 29 8.70 13.06 13.86
C PHE A 29 7.19 13.27 13.67
N HIS A 30 6.80 14.53 13.43
CA HIS A 30 5.39 14.95 13.35
C HIS A 30 4.49 14.40 14.48
N GLY A 31 5.01 14.39 15.71
CA GLY A 31 4.31 13.89 16.90
C GLY A 31 4.36 12.37 17.09
N GLY A 32 4.89 11.61 16.13
CA GLY A 32 5.16 10.18 16.30
C GLY A 32 6.41 9.94 17.14
N ALA A 33 6.32 9.02 18.09
CA ALA A 33 7.44 8.63 18.93
C ALA A 33 8.43 7.74 18.17
N ARG A 34 9.73 7.94 18.41
CA ARG A 34 10.77 7.07 17.86
C ARG A 34 10.71 5.68 18.49
N GLY A 35 10.89 4.66 17.66
CA GLY A 35 11.16 3.27 18.00
C GLY A 35 12.19 2.68 17.04
N THR A 36 12.38 1.37 17.12
CA THR A 36 13.27 0.63 16.23
C THR A 36 12.53 -0.60 15.73
N ASP A 37 12.69 -0.92 14.45
CA ASP A 37 12.19 -2.18 13.90
C ASP A 37 13.12 -3.36 14.27
N GLY A 38 12.68 -4.59 14.01
CA GLY A 38 13.49 -5.79 14.26
C GLY A 38 14.76 -5.91 13.39
N PHE A 39 15.01 -4.95 12.50
CA PHE A 39 16.12 -4.91 11.54
C PHE A 39 17.04 -3.70 11.75
N GLY A 40 16.84 -2.93 12.83
CA GLY A 40 17.65 -1.75 13.16
C GLY A 40 17.21 -0.45 12.48
N GLY A 41 16.11 -0.46 11.71
CA GLY A 41 15.50 0.72 11.13
C GLY A 41 14.82 1.58 12.19
N THR A 42 14.80 2.89 12.00
CA THR A 42 14.14 3.82 12.92
C THR A 42 12.65 3.92 12.57
N THR A 43 11.76 3.63 13.51
CA THR A 43 10.31 3.76 13.32
C THR A 43 9.76 4.99 14.01
N TYR A 44 8.72 5.59 13.45
CA TYR A 44 7.98 6.69 14.02
C TYR A 44 6.49 6.36 14.01
N GLY A 45 5.82 6.48 15.15
CA GLY A 45 4.36 6.42 15.24
C GLY A 45 3.83 6.11 16.66
N PRO A 46 2.49 6.05 16.83
CA PRO A 46 1.49 6.45 15.84
C PRO A 46 1.53 7.98 15.59
N MET A 47 1.30 8.41 14.36
CA MET A 47 1.22 9.84 14.01
C MET A 47 -0.05 10.14 13.20
N ARG A 48 -0.35 11.43 13.02
CA ARG A 48 -1.46 11.91 12.17
C ARG A 48 -0.99 13.07 11.31
N PHE A 49 -0.01 12.81 10.46
CA PHE A 49 0.53 13.84 9.57
C PHE A 49 -0.29 13.88 8.28
N GLN A 50 -1.04 14.96 8.10
CA GLN A 50 -1.86 15.16 6.90
C GLN A 50 -0.96 15.28 5.67
N THR A 51 -1.19 14.41 4.68
CA THR A 51 -0.48 14.41 3.40
C THR A 51 -1.43 14.93 2.32
N ARG A 52 -1.14 16.12 1.77
CA ARG A 52 -1.92 16.67 0.65
C ARG A 52 -1.64 15.84 -0.61
N PHE A 53 -2.56 14.92 -0.91
CA PHE A 53 -2.50 14.06 -2.09
C PHE A 53 -3.62 14.44 -3.08
N THR A 54 -3.27 14.50 -4.36
CA THR A 54 -4.22 14.64 -5.47
C THR A 54 -3.88 13.55 -6.48
N GLY A 55 -4.87 12.74 -6.84
CA GLY A 55 -4.66 11.60 -7.72
C GLY A 55 -5.48 10.39 -7.29
N THR A 56 -5.11 9.23 -7.81
CA THR A 56 -5.82 7.97 -7.58
C THR A 56 -4.92 6.96 -6.90
N MET A 57 -5.46 6.22 -5.95
CA MET A 57 -4.76 5.17 -5.19
C MET A 57 -5.59 3.90 -5.18
N LEU A 58 -4.95 2.75 -5.45
CA LEU A 58 -5.56 1.45 -5.23
C LEU A 58 -5.13 0.91 -3.87
N ILE A 59 -6.10 0.47 -3.07
CA ILE A 59 -5.87 -0.22 -1.81
C ILE A 59 -6.45 -1.62 -1.89
N GLY A 60 -5.71 -2.59 -1.36
CA GLY A 60 -6.11 -3.99 -1.28
C GLY A 60 -6.33 -4.42 0.17
N ALA A 61 -7.36 -5.22 0.42
CA ALA A 61 -7.60 -5.92 1.67
C ALA A 61 -7.80 -7.41 1.40
N GLU A 62 -7.62 -8.25 2.43
CA GLU A 62 -7.74 -9.71 2.33
C GLU A 62 -6.80 -10.28 1.27
N TYR A 63 -5.50 -10.29 1.61
CA TYR A 63 -4.47 -10.82 0.73
C TYR A 63 -4.67 -12.32 0.49
N ASN A 64 -4.80 -12.70 -0.78
CA ASN A 64 -5.03 -14.06 -1.21
C ASN A 64 -3.70 -14.74 -1.56
N ASN A 65 -3.23 -15.57 -0.63
CA ASN A 65 -1.98 -16.32 -0.74
C ASN A 65 -1.99 -17.43 -1.80
N ALA A 66 -3.13 -17.77 -2.41
CA ALA A 66 -3.23 -18.87 -3.38
C ALA A 66 -2.31 -18.69 -4.60
N ASN A 67 -1.88 -17.45 -4.87
CA ASN A 67 -1.13 -17.06 -6.06
C ASN A 67 0.25 -16.48 -5.77
N TYR A 68 0.86 -16.79 -4.62
CA TYR A 68 2.21 -16.32 -4.26
C TYR A 68 3.29 -16.93 -5.16
N ARG A 69 3.38 -16.45 -6.40
CA ARG A 69 4.38 -16.85 -7.40
C ARG A 69 5.26 -15.68 -7.85
N THR A 70 4.89 -14.46 -7.50
CA THR A 70 5.61 -13.24 -7.86
C THR A 70 6.69 -12.94 -6.83
N ARG A 71 7.96 -12.98 -7.25
CA ARG A 71 9.02 -12.25 -6.54
C ARG A 71 8.84 -10.77 -6.88
N GLY A 72 8.19 -10.00 -6.01
CA GLY A 72 7.94 -8.57 -6.25
C GLY A 72 6.89 -7.99 -5.31
N ALA A 73 6.56 -6.71 -5.53
CA ALA A 73 5.45 -6.07 -4.83
C ALA A 73 4.13 -6.81 -5.14
N PRO A 74 3.24 -6.97 -4.15
CA PRO A 74 1.96 -7.61 -4.36
C PRO A 74 1.16 -6.84 -5.41
N LEU A 75 0.61 -7.57 -6.38
CA LEU A 75 -0.20 -6.99 -7.46
C LEU A 75 -1.64 -6.81 -6.95
N PRO A 76 -2.40 -5.83 -7.47
CA PRO A 76 -3.74 -5.54 -6.95
C PRO A 76 -4.68 -6.76 -6.96
N TRP A 77 -4.55 -7.64 -7.94
CA TRP A 77 -5.36 -8.85 -8.06
C TRP A 77 -4.94 -10.00 -7.12
N MET A 78 -3.95 -9.77 -6.25
CA MET A 78 -3.61 -10.67 -5.16
C MET A 78 -4.43 -10.39 -3.89
N TYR A 79 -5.41 -9.48 -3.96
CA TYR A 79 -6.30 -9.11 -2.86
C TYR A 79 -7.74 -9.40 -3.28
N ASP A 80 -8.52 -9.96 -2.35
CA ASP A 80 -9.93 -10.29 -2.62
C ASP A 80 -10.81 -9.03 -2.66
N GLN A 81 -10.41 -7.99 -1.92
CA GLN A 81 -11.08 -6.69 -1.92
C GLN A 81 -10.12 -5.62 -2.42
N VAL A 82 -10.52 -4.89 -3.46
CA VAL A 82 -9.73 -3.78 -4.01
C VAL A 82 -10.62 -2.55 -4.14
N ARG A 83 -10.18 -1.45 -3.55
CA ARG A 83 -10.84 -0.15 -3.69
C ARG A 83 -9.92 0.84 -4.38
N GLU A 84 -10.52 1.61 -5.27
CA GLU A 84 -9.91 2.80 -5.84
C GLU A 84 -10.38 4.02 -5.05
N LEU A 85 -9.42 4.80 -4.57
CA LEU A 85 -9.63 6.05 -3.85
C LEU A 85 -9.19 7.20 -4.76
N VAL A 86 -10.07 8.17 -4.97
CA VAL A 86 -9.76 9.37 -5.78
C VAL A 86 -9.72 10.58 -4.86
N PHE A 87 -8.59 11.28 -4.89
CA PHE A 87 -8.35 12.49 -4.11
C PHE A 87 -8.23 13.72 -5.01
N ALA A 88 -8.82 14.83 -4.58
CA ALA A 88 -8.65 16.15 -5.16
C ALA A 88 -8.39 17.16 -4.04
N GLU A 89 -7.35 17.99 -4.22
CA GLU A 89 -6.99 19.04 -3.27
C GLU A 89 -6.74 18.52 -1.84
N GLY A 90 -6.18 17.31 -1.72
CA GLY A 90 -5.91 16.67 -0.43
C GLY A 90 -7.11 15.98 0.21
N ARG A 91 -8.27 15.94 -0.47
CA ARG A 91 -9.51 15.33 0.04
C ARG A 91 -9.99 14.18 -0.81
N LEU A 92 -10.50 13.14 -0.17
CA LEU A 92 -11.13 11.98 -0.77
C LEU A 92 -12.48 12.38 -1.32
N ILE A 93 -12.62 12.32 -2.64
CA ILE A 93 -13.85 12.70 -3.34
C ILE A 93 -14.63 11.50 -3.89
N SER A 94 -13.97 10.34 -4.03
CA SER A 94 -14.63 9.13 -4.53
C SER A 94 -13.97 7.87 -4.01
N THR A 95 -14.80 6.84 -3.83
CA THR A 95 -14.37 5.45 -3.59
C THR A 95 -15.11 4.54 -4.55
N LEU A 96 -14.38 3.66 -5.23
CA LEU A 96 -14.94 2.71 -6.18
C LEU A 96 -14.47 1.30 -5.83
N ASP A 97 -15.38 0.34 -5.84
CA ASP A 97 -15.03 -1.07 -5.71
C ASP A 97 -14.50 -1.58 -7.07
N ARG A 98 -13.26 -2.06 -7.05
CA ARG A 98 -12.54 -2.61 -8.21
C ARG A 98 -12.28 -4.09 -8.08
N SER A 99 -12.83 -4.76 -7.06
CA SER A 99 -12.56 -6.16 -6.76
C SER A 99 -12.88 -7.07 -7.96
N ALA A 100 -14.05 -6.88 -8.58
CA ALA A 100 -14.45 -7.63 -9.78
C ALA A 100 -13.58 -7.30 -11.01
N ASP A 101 -13.10 -6.07 -11.13
CA ASP A 101 -12.20 -5.67 -12.22
C ASP A 101 -10.83 -6.36 -12.06
N MET A 102 -10.32 -6.42 -10.82
CA MET A 102 -9.04 -7.05 -10.51
C MET A 102 -9.10 -8.58 -10.64
N ALA A 103 -10.21 -9.21 -10.24
CA ALA A 103 -10.43 -10.63 -10.46
C ALA A 103 -10.37 -11.00 -11.97
N ARG A 104 -11.02 -10.20 -12.83
CA ARG A 104 -10.96 -10.39 -14.29
C ARG A 104 -9.55 -10.22 -14.86
N LEU A 105 -8.77 -9.27 -14.34
CA LEU A 105 -7.37 -9.10 -14.73
C LEU A 105 -6.52 -10.30 -14.34
N HIS A 106 -6.76 -10.90 -13.17
CA HIS A 106 -6.06 -12.11 -12.73
C HIS A 106 -6.27 -13.27 -13.69
N GLU A 107 -7.52 -13.52 -14.08
CA GLU A 107 -7.87 -14.58 -15.03
C GLU A 107 -7.15 -14.40 -16.36
N ALA A 108 -7.17 -13.17 -16.90
CA ALA A 108 -6.52 -12.84 -18.16
C ALA A 108 -4.98 -13.05 -18.09
N ASP A 109 -4.34 -12.63 -17.01
CA ASP A 109 -2.90 -12.82 -16.80
C ASP A 109 -2.54 -14.30 -16.70
N THR A 110 -3.34 -15.07 -15.95
CA THR A 110 -3.17 -16.52 -15.80
C THR A 110 -3.26 -17.25 -17.14
N VAL A 111 -4.26 -16.92 -17.97
CA VAL A 111 -4.40 -17.48 -19.31
C VAL A 111 -3.17 -17.17 -20.18
N ARG A 112 -2.67 -15.93 -20.11
CA ARG A 112 -1.48 -15.51 -20.86
C ARG A 112 -0.23 -16.26 -20.43
N TYR A 113 -0.05 -16.46 -19.13
CA TYR A 113 1.06 -17.22 -18.56
C TYR A 113 1.04 -18.68 -19.00
N LEU A 114 -0.11 -19.36 -18.91
CA LEU A 114 -0.27 -20.76 -19.31
C LEU A 114 -0.01 -20.98 -20.81
N ARG A 115 -0.45 -20.04 -21.66
CA ARG A 115 -0.16 -20.07 -23.11
C ARG A 115 1.34 -19.99 -23.40
N ARG A 116 2.09 -19.13 -22.69
CA ARG A 116 3.54 -19.03 -22.85
C ARG A 116 4.27 -20.30 -22.42
N MET A 117 3.77 -20.99 -21.40
CA MET A 117 4.35 -22.24 -20.93
C MET A 117 4.09 -23.42 -21.87
N SER A 118 2.90 -23.47 -22.49
CA SER A 118 2.50 -24.58 -23.37
C SER A 118 3.10 -24.48 -24.79
N ALA A 119 3.76 -23.37 -25.11
CA ALA A 119 4.43 -23.12 -26.38
C ALA A 119 5.95 -23.43 -26.33
N ARG A 120 6.42 -24.04 -25.24
CA ARG A 120 7.79 -24.56 -25.06
C ARG A 120 7.76 -26.08 -25.00
#